data_AF-A0A961KDU3-F1
#
_entry.id   AF-A0A961KDU3-F1
#
_cell.length_a   1.000
_cell.length_b   1.000
_cell.length_c   1.000
_cell.angle_alpha   90.00
_cell.angle_beta   90.00
_cell.angle_gamma   90.00
#
_symmetry.space_group_name_H-M   'P 1'
#
loop_
_entity.id
_entity.type
_entity.pdbx_description
1 polymer ?
#
loop_
_entity_poly.entity_id
_entity_poly.type
_entity_poly.pdbx_seq_one_letter_code
_entity_poly.pdbx_strand_id
1 'polypeptide(L)'
;MNARTSFEGLEVGYDIPALPGMAEAEIQTPCLVLDLDALERNIRKMGDYARAHGMRHRVHGKMHKSVDVYRLQEDLGGACGVCCQKVSEA
;
A
#
# COMPACT_ATOMS: atom_id res chain seq x y z
N MET A 1 -9.91 -0.52 14.94
CA MET A 1 -8.57 -1.13 15.10
C MET A 1 -8.45 -2.19 14.02
N ASN A 2 -7.56 -1.99 13.04
CA ASN A 2 -7.28 -3.06 12.06
C ASN A 2 -6.61 -4.22 12.80
N ALA A 3 -6.97 -5.45 12.45
CA ALA A 3 -6.23 -6.61 12.93
C ALA A 3 -4.77 -6.48 12.44
N ARG A 4 -3.80 -6.63 13.34
CA ARG A 4 -2.41 -6.84 12.92
C ARG A 4 -2.39 -8.10 12.05
N THR A 5 -1.74 -8.02 10.89
CA THR A 5 -1.53 -9.20 10.04
C THR A 5 -0.79 -10.25 10.87
N SER A 6 -1.41 -11.42 11.07
CA SER A 6 -0.72 -12.58 11.61
C SER A 6 -0.06 -13.33 10.46
N PHE A 7 1.18 -13.74 10.66
CA PHE A 7 1.91 -14.60 9.73
C PHE A 7 1.87 -16.08 10.16
N GLU A 8 1.16 -16.41 11.23
CA GLU A 8 0.99 -17.81 11.67
C GLU A 8 0.30 -18.63 10.59
N GLY A 9 0.91 -19.78 10.26
CA GLY A 9 0.40 -20.70 9.24
C GLY A 9 0.79 -20.37 7.80
N LEU A 10 1.55 -19.29 7.57
CA LEU A 10 2.14 -18.99 6.26
C LEU A 10 3.56 -19.58 6.14
N GLU A 11 3.92 -20.03 4.94
CA GLU A 11 5.20 -20.65 4.62
C GLU A 11 5.92 -19.86 3.52
N VAL A 12 7.13 -19.37 3.85
CA VAL A 12 7.96 -18.60 2.92
C VAL A 12 8.36 -19.46 1.72
N GLY A 13 8.03 -19.00 0.52
CA GLY A 13 8.30 -19.71 -0.74
C GLY A 13 7.18 -20.62 -1.22
N TYR A 14 6.12 -20.78 -0.42
CA TYR A 14 4.90 -21.48 -0.83
C TYR A 14 3.73 -20.50 -1.02
N ASP A 15 3.33 -19.79 0.04
CA ASP A 15 2.16 -18.91 0.05
C ASP A 15 2.44 -17.46 0.51
N ILE A 16 3.68 -17.18 0.97
CA ILE A 16 4.18 -15.82 1.19
C ILE A 16 5.63 -15.70 0.68
N PRO A 17 6.07 -14.57 0.08
CA PRO A 17 7.43 -14.48 -0.47
C PRO A 17 8.52 -14.16 0.56
N ALA A 18 8.18 -13.55 1.70
CA ALA A 18 9.12 -13.12 2.72
C ALA A 18 8.40 -12.75 4.03
N LEU A 19 9.18 -12.57 5.11
CA LEU A 19 8.74 -12.05 6.40
C LEU A 19 9.49 -10.75 6.74
N PRO A 20 8.88 -9.84 7.52
CA PRO A 20 9.56 -8.64 7.99
C PRO A 20 10.87 -8.98 8.73
N GLY A 21 11.97 -8.31 8.35
CA GLY A 21 13.29 -8.49 8.94
C GLY A 21 14.25 -9.36 8.13
N MET A 22 13.77 -10.06 7.09
CA MET A 22 14.64 -10.76 6.13
C MET A 22 15.43 -9.78 5.26
N ALA A 23 16.62 -10.17 4.79
CA ALA A 23 17.36 -9.39 3.79
C ALA A 23 16.68 -9.50 2.41
N GLU A 24 16.85 -8.47 1.56
CA GLU A 24 16.24 -8.43 0.23
C GLU A 24 16.62 -9.63 -0.66
N ALA A 25 17.84 -10.14 -0.50
CA ALA A 25 18.36 -11.28 -1.26
C ALA A 25 17.72 -12.63 -0.88
N GLU A 26 17.03 -12.70 0.27
CA GLU A 26 16.36 -13.91 0.77
C GLU A 26 14.89 -14.01 0.30
N ILE A 27 14.37 -12.94 -0.33
CA ILE A 27 12.99 -12.86 -0.81
C ILE A 27 12.76 -13.88 -1.94
N GLN A 28 11.69 -14.66 -1.82
CA GLN A 28 11.34 -15.67 -2.81
C GLN A 28 10.76 -15.05 -4.08
N THR A 29 11.18 -15.56 -5.24
CA THR A 29 10.81 -15.05 -6.57
C THR A 29 9.98 -16.05 -7.38
N PRO A 30 9.05 -15.62 -8.24
CA PRO A 30 8.69 -14.22 -8.51
C PRO A 30 7.71 -13.66 -7.48
N CYS A 31 7.88 -12.39 -7.10
CA CYS A 31 6.94 -11.69 -6.23
C CYS A 31 6.92 -10.17 -6.53
N LEU A 32 6.01 -9.45 -5.88
CA LEU A 32 5.93 -7.99 -5.94
C LEU A 32 6.71 -7.38 -4.78
N VAL A 33 7.57 -6.41 -5.08
CA VAL A 33 8.33 -5.65 -4.08
C VAL A 33 7.96 -4.17 -4.21
N LEU A 34 7.90 -3.47 -3.08
CA LEU A 34 7.72 -2.03 -3.02
C LEU A 34 8.97 -1.39 -2.40
N ASP A 35 9.61 -0.49 -3.13
CA ASP A 35 10.54 0.48 -2.54
C ASP A 35 9.73 1.48 -1.72
N LEU A 36 9.79 1.35 -0.39
CA LEU A 36 8.96 2.13 0.53
C LEU A 36 9.33 3.62 0.48
N ASP A 37 10.61 3.97 0.39
CA ASP A 37 11.03 5.37 0.31
C ASP A 37 10.51 6.02 -0.98
N ALA A 38 10.58 5.30 -2.11
CA ALA A 38 10.02 5.79 -3.37
C ALA A 38 8.50 5.91 -3.34
N LEU A 39 7.81 4.93 -2.76
CA LEU A 39 6.36 4.95 -2.60
C LEU A 39 5.92 6.17 -1.79
N GLU A 40 6.56 6.41 -0.63
CA GLU A 40 6.21 7.55 0.21
C GLU A 40 6.49 8.89 -0.46
N ARG A 41 7.61 9.04 -1.18
CA ARG A 41 7.90 10.24 -1.98
C ARG A 41 6.81 10.49 -3.04
N ASN A 42 6.35 9.44 -3.71
CA ASN A 42 5.29 9.54 -4.72
C ASN A 42 3.95 9.97 -4.10
N ILE A 43 3.61 9.42 -2.93
CA ILE A 43 2.40 9.77 -2.18
C ILE A 43 2.42 11.24 -1.77
N ARG A 44 3.50 11.70 -1.12
CA ARG A 44 3.65 13.10 -0.67
C ARG A 44 3.56 14.06 -1.86
N LYS A 45 4.29 13.76 -2.94
CA LYS A 45 4.27 14.59 -4.17
C LYS A 45 2.86 14.83 -4.71
N MET A 46 2.05 13.78 -4.80
CA MET A 46 0.67 13.91 -5.32
C MET A 46 -0.26 14.61 -4.31
N GLY A 47 -0.09 14.34 -3.02
CA GLY A 47 -0.83 15.03 -1.95
C GLY A 47 -0.56 16.54 -1.93
N ASP A 48 0.71 16.93 -2.02
CA ASP A 48 1.14 18.33 -2.07
C ASP A 48 0.61 19.03 -3.32
N TYR A 49 0.67 18.35 -4.47
CA TYR A 49 0.10 18.88 -5.71
C TYR A 49 -1.41 19.13 -5.57
N ALA A 50 -2.17 18.17 -5.05
CA ALA A 50 -3.62 18.33 -4.87
C ALA A 50 -3.93 19.48 -3.91
N ARG A 51 -3.21 19.56 -2.78
CA ARG A 51 -3.36 20.62 -1.79
C ARG A 51 -3.06 22.01 -2.37
N ALA A 52 -1.96 22.14 -3.10
CA ALA A 52 -1.54 23.41 -3.72
C ALA A 52 -2.56 23.95 -4.72
N HIS A 53 -3.37 23.08 -5.32
CA HIS A 53 -4.42 23.44 -6.27
C HIS A 53 -5.83 23.44 -5.68
N GLY A 54 -5.98 23.30 -4.35
CA GLY A 54 -7.29 23.26 -3.68
C GLY A 54 -8.15 22.05 -4.07
N MET A 55 -7.53 20.98 -4.57
CA MET A 55 -8.20 19.79 -5.06
C MET A 55 -8.29 18.72 -3.96
N ARG A 56 -9.43 18.03 -3.92
CA ARG A 56 -9.57 16.82 -3.12
C ARG A 56 -8.98 15.64 -3.88
N HIS A 57 -8.10 14.89 -3.22
CA HIS A 57 -7.54 13.66 -3.79
C HIS A 57 -8.24 12.45 -3.18
N ARG A 58 -9.04 11.73 -3.98
CA ARG A 58 -9.60 10.42 -3.64
C ARG A 58 -8.85 9.36 -4.42
N VAL A 59 -7.99 8.61 -3.73
CA VAL A 59 -7.09 7.64 -4.34
C VAL A 59 -7.84 6.41 -4.85
N HIS A 60 -7.31 5.76 -5.89
CA HIS A 60 -8.00 4.66 -6.55
C HIS A 60 -7.46 3.29 -6.10
N GLY A 61 -8.20 2.64 -5.21
CA GLY A 61 -7.84 1.36 -4.61
C GLY A 61 -7.73 0.21 -5.61
N LYS A 62 -8.41 0.27 -6.77
CA LYS A 62 -8.31 -0.75 -7.82
C LYS A 62 -6.88 -1.04 -8.27
N MET A 63 -5.98 -0.07 -8.13
CA MET A 63 -4.59 -0.18 -8.58
C MET A 63 -3.78 -1.14 -7.72
N HIS A 64 -3.89 -1.03 -6.39
CA HIS A 64 -3.05 -1.80 -5.45
C HIS A 64 -3.83 -2.81 -4.61
N LYS A 65 -5.16 -2.66 -4.49
CA LYS A 65 -6.05 -3.51 -3.68
C LYS A 65 -5.55 -3.75 -2.25
N SER A 66 -4.81 -2.79 -1.70
CA SER A 66 -4.17 -2.86 -0.39
C SER A 66 -4.73 -1.77 0.51
N VAL A 67 -5.25 -2.18 1.66
CA VAL A 67 -5.70 -1.28 2.73
C VAL A 67 -4.52 -0.51 3.30
N ASP A 68 -3.36 -1.16 3.49
CA ASP A 68 -2.16 -0.53 4.06
C ASP A 68 -1.63 0.60 3.17
N VAL A 69 -1.58 0.39 1.85
CA VAL A 69 -1.19 1.45 0.91
C VAL A 69 -2.21 2.60 0.90
N TYR A 70 -3.51 2.30 1.02
CA TYR A 70 -4.54 3.35 1.16
C TYR A 70 -4.31 4.20 2.43
N ARG A 71 -4.01 3.56 3.56
CA ARG A 71 -3.74 4.30 4.81
C ARG A 71 -2.50 5.16 4.69
N LEU A 72 -1.44 4.66 4.06
CA LEU A 72 -0.26 5.48 3.76
C LEU A 72 -0.61 6.70 2.88
N GLN A 73 -1.51 6.53 1.90
CA GLN A 73 -2.00 7.62 1.06
C GLN A 73 -2.90 8.62 1.82
N GLU A 74 -3.69 8.15 2.77
CA GLU A 74 -4.51 8.98 3.66
C GLU A 74 -3.60 9.79 4.60
N ASP A 75 -2.67 9.13 5.29
CA ASP A 75 -1.81 9.72 6.31
C ASP A 75 -0.74 10.67 5.73
N LEU A 76 -0.01 10.24 4.69
CA LEU A 76 1.06 11.04 4.10
C LEU A 76 0.58 11.95 2.97
N GLY A 77 -0.39 11.48 2.18
CA GLY A 77 -0.88 12.17 0.98
C GLY A 77 -2.14 13.00 1.20
N GLY A 78 -2.78 12.91 2.37
CA GLY A 78 -4.02 13.60 2.67
C GLY A 78 -5.21 13.12 1.84
N ALA A 79 -5.21 11.86 1.40
CA ALA A 79 -6.31 11.31 0.62
C ALA A 79 -7.63 11.38 1.40
N CYS A 80 -8.72 11.82 0.77
CA CYS A 80 -10.02 12.01 1.43
C CYS A 80 -10.96 10.79 1.35
N GLY A 81 -10.41 9.61 1.06
CA GLY A 81 -11.15 8.39 0.79
C GLY A 81 -10.56 7.56 -0.36
N VAL A 82 -11.15 6.38 -0.57
CA VAL A 82 -10.78 5.43 -1.64
C VAL A 82 -11.88 5.33 -2.69
N CYS A 83 -11.49 5.11 -3.96
CA CYS A 83 -12.36 4.67 -5.06
C CYS A 83 -12.17 3.18 -5.32
N CYS A 84 -13.26 2.42 -5.36
CA CYS A 84 -13.25 1.00 -5.72
C CYS A 84 -14.07 0.75 -6.99
N GLN A 85 -13.70 -0.27 -7.78
CA GLN A 85 -14.34 -0.57 -9.06
C GLN A 85 -15.44 -1.64 -8.97
N LYS A 86 -15.51 -2.37 -7.85
CA LYS A 86 -16.54 -3.39 -7.56
C LYS A 86 -16.96 -3.30 -6.10
N VAL A 87 -18.20 -3.70 -5.81
CA VAL A 87 -18.75 -3.68 -4.45
C VAL A 87 -17.99 -4.60 -3.50
N SER A 88 -17.49 -5.74 -3.98
CA SER A 88 -16.68 -6.66 -3.17
C SER A 88 -15.26 -6.15 -2.92
N GLU A 89 -14.81 -5.12 -3.64
CA GLU A 89 -13.53 -4.43 -3.39
C GLU A 89 -13.70 -3.24 -2.44
N ALA A 90 -14.92 -2.71 -2.31
CA ALA A 90 -15.25 -1.58 -1.43
C ALA A 90 -15.36 -2.03 0.03
#